data_AF-A0A7V9BIG5-F1
#
_entry.id   AF-A0A7V9BIG5-F1
#
_cell.length_a   1.000
_cell.length_b   1.000
_cell.length_c   1.000
_cell.angle_alpha   90.00
_cell.angle_beta   90.00
_cell.angle_gamma   90.00
#
_symmetry.space_group_name_H-M   'P 1'
#
loop_
_entity.id
_entity.type
_entity.pdbx_description
1 polymer ?
#
loop_
_entity_poly.entity_id
_entity_poly.type
_entity_poly.pdbx_seq_one_letter_code
_entity_poly.pdbx_strand_id
1 'polypeptide(L)'
;MAAKDLKNLTLRWSDDGRWFAYAKKGEVFVQSVDGSPARSLTPRRKTNGTADKAASKADVTREDPLKPTAVNDDAKQEEENFSPVSFSRDASKLLITSRKGWYVLTVGDGLRRLIVPMDEEEDKNPRISAIDWAPDGRAIYATWGARDRWERGIVSIHPQSGAVTPLVRDARIYDGARMTRDGNGFILTVSDGDRPPDLYAVDSGFAAMKRLGDLNPWLAAKALPSSELVSYRDVDGKALHGVLRYPVGYEKGQKYPTVFELYETFFDNGFNSRAAFLTNHGYAVFHPSVHLVVGRPGEAWVKGVTAAANRLIDLGIADPDRLGVHGTSYGGYATALLITQTERFKAAINISGKVNMVSFYTDSPRLGVRNTHAPEKSQDRVGGTLWEFPERYIEHSAVMRADRIKTPLLNITGDQDPNVPASQSREMYYAMRRLGKDVEWVRYVNGGHRPPNSAAESIDFEERILAWYDKYLKAVKKKAGTD
;
A
#
# COMPACT_ATOMS: atom_id res chain seq x y z
N MET A 1 10.71 37.39 12.11
CA MET A 1 10.75 35.94 12.39
C MET A 1 10.51 35.21 11.08
N ALA A 2 11.53 34.56 10.51
CA ALA A 2 11.33 33.73 9.32
C ALA A 2 10.41 32.57 9.70
N ALA A 3 9.30 32.39 8.97
CA ALA A 3 8.43 31.23 9.12
C ALA A 3 9.28 29.97 8.89
N LYS A 4 9.56 29.23 9.97
CA LYS A 4 10.25 27.95 9.88
C LYS A 4 9.38 27.03 9.02
N ASP A 5 9.97 26.36 8.04
CA ASP A 5 9.28 25.38 7.22
C ASP A 5 8.67 24.28 8.10
N LEU A 6 7.34 24.24 8.17
CA LEU A 6 6.54 23.26 8.90
C LEU A 6 6.07 22.11 8.01
N LYS A 7 6.48 22.06 6.74
CA LYS A 7 6.07 20.97 5.84
C LYS A 7 6.55 19.63 6.39
N ASN A 8 5.61 18.68 6.47
CA ASN A 8 5.82 17.29 6.91
C ASN A 8 6.24 17.13 8.38
N LEU A 9 5.94 18.10 9.25
CA LEU A 9 6.16 17.94 10.68
C LEU A 9 5.01 17.14 11.31
N THR A 10 5.26 15.88 11.66
CA THR A 10 4.32 15.08 12.47
C THR A 10 4.62 15.29 13.95
N LEU A 11 3.66 15.84 14.68
CA LEU A 11 3.73 16.02 16.12
C LEU A 11 3.16 14.79 16.85
N ARG A 12 3.85 14.34 17.90
CA ARG A 12 3.35 13.38 18.87
C ARG A 12 3.18 14.08 20.20
N TRP A 13 1.99 14.02 20.79
CA TRP A 13 1.67 14.70 22.04
C TRP A 13 1.78 13.74 23.22
N SER A 14 2.20 14.26 24.37
CA SER A 14 1.98 13.57 25.65
C SER A 14 0.50 13.62 26.01
N ASP A 15 0.04 12.66 26.82
CA ASP A 15 -1.36 12.53 27.21
C ASP A 15 -1.88 13.73 28.01
N ASP A 16 -1.00 14.38 28.77
CA ASP A 16 -1.32 15.59 29.53
C ASP A 16 -1.34 16.86 28.66
N GLY A 17 -0.98 16.75 27.38
CA GLY A 17 -0.91 17.86 26.42
C GLY A 17 0.20 18.88 26.70
N ARG A 18 1.12 18.61 27.65
CA ARG A 18 2.18 19.56 28.04
C ARG A 18 3.42 19.46 27.17
N TRP A 19 3.68 18.30 26.58
CA TRP A 19 4.86 18.03 25.77
C TRP A 19 4.46 17.56 24.38
N PHE A 20 5.30 17.88 23.41
CA PHE A 20 5.23 17.27 22.08
C PHE A 20 6.62 16.91 21.57
N ALA A 21 6.68 15.84 20.78
CA ALA A 21 7.86 15.38 20.08
C ALA A 21 7.67 15.49 18.57
N TYR A 22 8.76 15.79 17.87
CA TYR A 22 8.80 15.86 16.41
C TYR A 22 10.16 15.45 15.88
N ALA A 23 10.20 14.99 14.63
CA ALA A 23 11.46 14.75 13.91
C ALA A 23 11.76 15.90 12.95
N LYS A 24 13.02 16.30 12.89
CA LYS A 24 13.53 17.23 11.87
C LYS A 24 14.85 16.71 11.35
N LYS A 25 14.92 16.42 10.04
CA LYS A 25 16.10 15.82 9.40
C LYS A 25 16.58 14.58 10.17
N GLY A 26 15.66 13.71 10.58
CA GLY A 26 15.97 12.47 11.31
C GLY A 26 16.43 12.63 12.77
N GLU A 27 16.51 13.86 13.30
CA GLU A 27 16.76 14.11 14.72
C GLU A 27 15.42 14.35 15.44
N VAL A 28 15.23 13.72 16.60
CA VAL A 28 14.02 13.81 17.42
C VAL A 28 14.20 14.88 18.49
N PHE A 29 13.24 15.79 18.53
CA PHE A 29 13.15 16.87 19.51
C PHE A 29 11.96 16.66 20.42
N VAL A 30 12.08 17.11 21.66
CA VAL A 30 10.97 17.28 22.61
C VAL A 30 10.86 18.74 23.01
N GLN A 31 9.63 19.23 23.12
CA GLN A 31 9.36 20.62 23.48
C GLN A 31 8.12 20.72 24.38
N SER A 32 8.18 21.61 25.37
CA SER A 32 7.04 21.97 26.22
C SER A 32 6.20 23.05 25.55
N VAL A 33 4.90 23.04 25.81
CA VAL A 33 3.97 24.09 25.34
C VAL A 33 4.19 25.44 26.00
N ASP A 34 4.90 25.49 27.14
CA ASP A 34 5.22 26.72 27.87
C ASP A 34 6.22 27.65 27.15
N GLY A 35 6.71 27.25 25.97
CA GLY A 35 7.66 28.01 25.16
C GLY A 35 9.12 27.72 25.48
N SER A 36 9.41 26.74 26.36
CA SER A 36 10.77 26.25 26.58
C SER A 36 11.44 25.83 25.26
N PRO A 37 12.75 26.06 25.10
CA PRO A 37 13.48 25.65 23.90
C PRO A 37 13.32 24.15 23.63
N ALA A 38 13.13 23.78 22.36
CA ALA A 38 13.14 22.38 21.96
C ALA A 38 14.50 21.75 22.29
N ARG A 39 14.48 20.59 22.95
CA ARG A 39 15.67 19.81 23.27
C ARG A 39 15.78 18.62 22.34
N SER A 40 16.94 18.44 21.72
CA SER A 40 17.22 17.22 20.96
C SER A 40 17.44 16.04 21.89
N LEU A 41 16.79 14.92 21.60
CA LEU A 41 16.97 13.64 22.29
C LEU A 41 17.84 12.67 21.50
N THR A 42 18.12 12.96 20.23
CA THR A 42 18.98 12.12 19.36
C THR A 42 20.00 12.99 18.62
N PRO A 43 20.88 13.71 19.34
CA PRO A 43 21.81 14.64 18.71
C PRO A 43 22.70 13.92 17.71
N ARG A 44 22.82 14.49 16.51
CA ARG A 44 23.78 14.00 15.50
C ARG A 44 25.20 14.24 15.98
N ARG A 45 26.09 13.28 15.73
CA ARG A 45 27.50 13.40 16.11
C ARG A 45 28.11 14.50 15.25
N LYS A 46 28.56 15.60 15.86
CA LYS A 46 29.27 16.64 15.12
C LYS A 46 30.52 16.00 14.51
N THR A 47 30.61 15.95 13.18
CA THR A 47 31.89 15.73 12.52
C THR A 47 32.75 16.93 12.88
N ASN A 48 33.84 16.70 13.63
CA ASN A 48 34.82 17.74 13.93
C ASN A 48 35.54 18.12 12.63
N GLY A 49 34.93 19.01 11.85
CA GLY A 49 35.48 19.61 10.64
C GLY A 49 35.97 21.03 10.91
N THR A 50 36.61 21.30 12.04
CA THR A 50 37.26 22.59 12.35
C THR A 50 38.35 22.42 13.41
N ALA A 51 39.40 21.69 13.08
CA ALA A 51 40.75 21.90 13.61
C ALA A 51 41.70 21.58 12.45
N ASP A 52 42.77 22.35 12.27
CA ASP A 52 43.70 22.31 11.13
C ASP A 52 43.24 22.94 9.81
N LYS A 53 42.80 24.20 9.88
CA LYS A 53 43.12 25.19 8.83
C LYS A 53 43.89 26.35 9.44
N ALA A 54 45.05 26.05 10.03
CA ALA A 54 45.98 27.07 10.49
C ALA A 54 47.43 26.54 10.58
N ALA A 55 47.92 25.81 9.57
CA ALA A 55 49.36 25.60 9.35
C ALA A 55 49.61 24.91 7.99
N SER A 56 49.51 25.64 6.87
CA SER A 56 50.19 25.24 5.64
C SER A 56 50.49 26.46 4.75
N LYS A 57 51.46 27.25 5.20
CA LYS A 57 52.33 28.02 4.30
C LYS A 57 53.76 27.71 4.70
N ALA A 58 54.32 26.65 4.13
CA ALA A 58 55.75 26.53 3.83
C ALA A 58 56.03 25.21 3.11
N ASP A 59 56.85 25.34 2.08
CA ASP A 59 57.68 24.35 1.38
C ASP A 59 57.07 23.21 0.56
N VAL A 60 57.18 23.44 -0.74
CA VAL A 60 57.26 22.46 -1.82
C VAL A 60 58.63 21.79 -1.74
N THR A 61 58.70 20.51 -1.36
CA THR A 61 59.78 19.61 -1.81
C THR A 61 59.31 18.15 -1.92
N ARG A 62 59.48 17.62 -3.14
CA ARG A 62 59.70 16.22 -3.60
C ARG A 62 59.06 15.05 -2.84
N GLU A 63 58.20 14.34 -3.58
CA GLU A 63 57.69 13.00 -3.30
C GLU A 63 58.81 11.94 -3.26
N ASP A 64 58.67 11.00 -2.30
CA ASP A 64 59.41 9.73 -2.23
C ASP A 64 58.38 8.59 -2.43
N PRO A 65 58.41 7.86 -3.56
CA PRO A 65 57.38 6.90 -3.90
C PRO A 65 57.78 5.52 -3.39
N LEU A 66 57.66 5.23 -2.09
CA LEU A 66 57.66 3.86 -1.52
C LEU A 66 57.39 3.88 0.00
N LYS A 67 56.13 4.12 0.41
CA LYS A 67 55.61 3.68 1.73
C LYS A 67 54.18 3.17 1.57
N PRO A 68 53.83 2.01 2.15
CA PRO A 68 52.47 1.49 2.07
C PRO A 68 51.53 2.37 2.89
N THR A 69 50.54 2.95 2.24
CA THR A 69 49.41 3.63 2.90
C THR A 69 48.62 2.61 3.70
N ALA A 70 48.55 2.81 5.02
CA ALA A 70 47.61 2.12 5.87
C ALA A 70 46.18 2.41 5.36
N VAL A 71 45.42 1.35 5.11
CA VAL A 71 44.00 1.44 4.76
C VAL A 71 43.28 1.94 6.01
N ASN A 72 42.87 3.21 6.01
CA ASN A 72 41.88 3.70 6.95
C ASN A 72 40.52 3.13 6.53
N ASP A 73 40.09 2.07 7.19
CA ASP A 73 38.71 1.57 7.17
C ASP A 73 37.77 2.49 7.99
N ASP A 74 37.77 3.79 7.68
CA ASP A 74 36.72 4.69 8.14
C ASP A 74 35.52 4.56 7.20
N ALA A 75 34.85 3.41 7.26
CA ALA A 75 33.51 3.28 6.72
C ALA A 75 32.63 4.32 7.43
N LYS A 76 32.25 5.39 6.70
CA LYS A 76 31.29 6.39 7.15
C LYS A 76 30.01 5.67 7.59
N GLN A 77 29.85 5.42 8.89
CA GLN A 77 28.57 4.98 9.43
C GLN A 77 27.52 6.01 9.05
N GLU A 78 26.55 5.60 8.21
CA GLU A 78 25.42 6.45 7.88
C GLU A 78 24.71 6.90 9.16
N GLU A 79 24.45 8.20 9.26
CA GLU A 79 23.71 8.77 10.39
C GLU A 79 22.28 8.22 10.41
N GLU A 80 21.89 7.65 11.54
CA GLU A 80 20.60 7.01 11.72
C GLU A 80 19.49 8.06 11.88
N ASN A 81 18.46 7.95 11.05
CA ASN A 81 17.29 8.84 11.09
C ASN A 81 16.19 8.23 11.96
N PHE A 82 15.71 9.02 12.92
CA PHE A 82 14.66 8.63 13.86
C PHE A 82 13.35 9.38 13.63
N SER A 83 12.25 8.70 13.96
CA SER A 83 10.88 9.24 13.94
C SER A 83 10.18 8.98 15.28
N PRO A 84 9.47 9.97 15.86
CA PRO A 84 8.72 9.77 17.09
C PRO A 84 7.41 9.00 16.84
N VAL A 85 7.10 8.08 17.74
CA VAL A 85 5.89 7.25 17.70
C VAL A 85 4.89 7.64 18.78
N SER A 86 5.24 7.51 20.06
CA SER A 86 4.34 7.79 21.18
C SER A 86 5.07 8.01 22.50
N PHE A 87 4.52 8.86 23.38
CA PHE A 87 4.98 8.99 24.76
C PHE A 87 4.41 7.90 25.65
N SER A 88 5.13 7.55 26.73
CA SER A 88 4.51 6.89 27.88
C SER A 88 3.48 7.79 28.55
N ARG A 89 2.54 7.23 29.30
CA ARG A 89 1.44 7.96 29.96
C ARG A 89 1.92 9.10 30.86
N ASP A 90 3.05 8.91 31.53
CA ASP A 90 3.71 9.88 32.41
C ASP A 90 4.67 10.83 31.68
N ALA A 91 4.77 10.73 30.35
CA ALA A 91 5.70 11.45 29.48
C ALA A 91 7.20 11.27 29.83
N SER A 92 7.56 10.30 30.68
CA SER A 92 8.95 10.07 31.07
C SER A 92 9.76 9.34 29.98
N LYS A 93 9.08 8.64 29.07
CA LYS A 93 9.67 7.88 27.97
C LYS A 93 9.01 8.24 26.64
N LEU A 94 9.78 8.07 25.56
CA LEU A 94 9.33 8.25 24.18
C LEU A 94 9.72 7.04 23.35
N LEU A 95 8.73 6.44 22.68
CA LEU A 95 8.95 5.43 21.66
C LEU A 95 9.34 6.10 20.35
N ILE A 96 10.44 5.66 19.75
CA ILE A 96 10.92 6.14 18.46
C ILE A 96 11.29 4.96 17.56
N THR A 97 11.35 5.19 16.26
CA THR A 97 11.74 4.18 15.27
C THR A 97 12.80 4.69 14.32
N SER A 98 13.55 3.78 13.73
CA SER A 98 14.47 3.99 12.62
C SER A 98 14.46 2.76 11.69
N ARG A 99 15.30 2.76 10.65
CA ARG A 99 15.54 1.55 9.83
C ARG A 99 16.07 0.36 10.63
N LYS A 100 16.83 0.58 11.71
CA LYS A 100 17.42 -0.50 12.50
C LYS A 100 16.48 -1.06 13.57
N GLY A 101 15.36 -0.37 13.84
CA GLY A 101 14.37 -0.86 14.79
C GLY A 101 13.71 0.18 15.67
N TRP A 102 13.06 -0.32 16.71
CA TRP A 102 12.28 0.44 17.68
C TRP A 102 13.10 0.67 18.94
N TYR A 103 13.04 1.90 19.45
CA TYR A 103 13.80 2.30 20.63
C TYR A 103 12.91 2.97 21.66
N VAL A 104 13.28 2.80 22.92
CA VAL A 104 12.75 3.59 24.02
C VAL A 104 13.80 4.62 24.41
N LEU A 105 13.41 5.89 24.36
CA LEU A 105 14.17 7.02 24.87
C LEU A 105 13.64 7.40 26.25
N THR A 106 14.53 7.61 27.19
CA THR A 106 14.21 8.33 28.43
C THR A 106 14.22 9.82 28.11
N VAL A 107 13.13 10.51 28.39
CA VAL A 107 13.01 11.93 28.05
C VAL A 107 14.01 12.74 28.88
N GLY A 108 14.14 12.47 30.18
CA GLY A 108 15.00 13.25 31.09
C GLY A 108 16.46 13.39 30.63
N ASP A 109 17.13 12.28 30.33
CA ASP A 109 18.57 12.23 30.03
C ASP A 109 18.89 11.92 28.55
N GLY A 110 17.89 11.57 27.74
CA GLY A 110 18.08 11.19 26.33
C GLY A 110 18.67 9.79 26.14
N LEU A 111 18.78 8.97 27.19
CA LEU A 111 19.28 7.61 27.06
C LEU A 111 18.36 6.79 26.16
N ARG A 112 18.95 6.10 25.18
CA ARG A 112 18.26 5.31 24.17
C ARG A 112 18.56 3.83 24.33
N ARG A 113 17.53 2.99 24.27
CA ARG A 113 17.64 1.52 24.22
C ARG A 113 16.93 0.97 23.01
N LEU A 114 17.62 0.14 22.21
CA LEU A 114 16.99 -0.65 21.16
C LEU A 114 16.16 -1.76 21.82
N ILE A 115 14.88 -1.85 21.48
CA ILE A 115 13.95 -2.82 22.07
C ILE A 115 13.43 -3.85 21.06
N VAL A 116 13.29 -3.47 19.79
CA VAL A 116 12.94 -4.41 18.71
C VAL A 116 13.90 -4.15 17.55
N PRO A 117 14.96 -4.97 17.37
CA PRO A 117 15.83 -4.86 16.21
C PRO A 117 15.07 -5.21 14.93
N MET A 118 15.45 -4.59 13.82
CA MET A 118 14.93 -4.86 12.49
C MET A 118 16.09 -5.29 11.58
N ASP A 119 15.81 -6.27 10.73
CA ASP A 119 16.70 -6.72 9.66
C ASP A 119 16.89 -5.60 8.62
N GLU A 120 18.05 -5.57 7.97
CA GLU A 120 18.32 -4.61 6.89
C GLU A 120 17.39 -4.85 5.70
N GLU A 121 17.04 -6.11 5.44
CA GLU A 121 16.04 -6.47 4.44
C GLU A 121 14.63 -6.24 5.01
N GLU A 122 14.02 -5.10 4.67
CA GLU A 122 12.71 -4.70 5.20
C GLU A 122 11.60 -5.75 4.99
N ASP A 123 11.68 -6.53 3.91
CA ASP A 123 10.73 -7.60 3.59
C ASP A 123 10.77 -8.77 4.58
N LYS A 124 11.85 -8.93 5.38
CA LYS A 124 11.94 -9.93 6.46
C LYS A 124 11.31 -9.46 7.77
N ASN A 125 11.16 -8.15 7.93
CA ASN A 125 10.64 -7.58 9.18
C ASN A 125 9.12 -7.73 9.26
N PRO A 126 8.56 -8.08 10.43
CA PRO A 126 7.13 -8.00 10.64
C PRO A 126 6.63 -6.56 10.48
N ARG A 127 5.38 -6.39 10.05
CA ARG A 127 4.69 -5.10 10.14
C ARG A 127 4.29 -4.89 11.59
N ILE A 128 4.79 -3.80 12.18
CA ILE A 128 4.48 -3.43 13.56
C ILE A 128 3.96 -1.99 13.58
N SER A 129 2.86 -1.74 14.28
CA SER A 129 2.37 -0.38 14.57
C SER A 129 2.00 -0.25 16.03
N ALA A 130 2.42 0.84 16.68
CA ALA A 130 2.18 1.02 18.11
C ALA A 130 0.70 1.36 18.31
N ILE A 131 0.13 0.77 19.36
CA ILE A 131 -1.24 1.03 19.78
C ILE A 131 -1.18 2.01 20.94
N ASP A 132 -0.58 1.59 22.06
CA ASP A 132 -0.54 2.39 23.29
C ASP A 132 0.51 1.86 24.27
N TRP A 133 0.84 2.66 25.28
CA TRP A 133 1.61 2.25 26.45
C TRP A 133 0.67 1.78 27.56
N ALA A 134 1.03 0.69 28.24
CA ALA A 134 0.38 0.30 29.48
C ALA A 134 0.45 1.46 30.50
N PRO A 135 -0.57 1.63 31.37
CA PRO A 135 -0.60 2.75 32.32
C PRO A 135 0.62 2.85 33.24
N ASP A 136 1.20 1.70 33.60
CA ASP A 136 2.39 1.61 34.43
C ASP A 136 3.72 1.78 33.66
N GLY A 137 3.65 1.95 32.33
CA GLY A 137 4.80 2.09 31.44
C GLY A 137 5.70 0.84 31.35
N ARG A 138 5.19 -0.34 31.75
CA ARG A 138 5.93 -1.62 31.70
C ARG A 138 5.70 -2.41 30.42
N ALA A 139 4.75 -2.02 29.58
CA ALA A 139 4.50 -2.64 28.29
C ALA A 139 4.13 -1.58 27.24
N ILE A 140 4.48 -1.88 25.99
CA ILE A 140 3.98 -1.20 24.79
C ILE A 140 3.14 -2.22 24.03
N TYR A 141 1.87 -1.90 23.76
CA TYR A 141 1.01 -2.71 22.92
C TYR A 141 1.17 -2.30 21.47
N ALA A 142 1.29 -3.28 20.57
CA ALA A 142 1.46 -3.04 19.15
C ALA A 142 0.72 -4.08 18.32
N THR A 143 0.31 -3.71 17.11
CA THR A 143 -0.10 -4.68 16.11
C THR A 143 1.12 -5.42 15.57
N TRP A 144 0.91 -6.65 15.12
CA TRP A 144 1.91 -7.48 14.49
C TRP A 144 1.32 -8.12 13.23
N GLY A 145 2.10 -8.18 12.15
CA GLY A 145 1.73 -8.91 10.94
C GLY A 145 2.95 -9.51 10.24
N ALA A 146 2.91 -10.80 9.95
CA ALA A 146 3.85 -11.42 9.03
C ALA A 146 3.69 -10.85 7.61
N ARG A 147 4.76 -10.92 6.81
CA ARG A 147 4.78 -10.40 5.42
C ARG A 147 4.54 -11.46 4.35
N ASP A 148 4.55 -12.74 4.74
CA ASP A 148 4.54 -13.89 3.83
C ASP A 148 3.39 -14.89 4.10
N ARG A 149 2.73 -14.78 5.26
CA ARG A 149 1.56 -15.57 5.66
C ARG A 149 0.55 -14.76 6.47
N TRP A 150 -0.70 -15.23 6.55
CA TRP A 150 -1.72 -14.66 7.42
C TRP A 150 -1.51 -15.06 8.88
N GLU A 151 -0.54 -14.40 9.48
CA GLU A 151 -0.23 -14.50 10.90
C GLU A 151 -0.11 -13.08 11.45
N ARG A 152 -1.20 -12.62 12.07
CA ARG A 152 -1.48 -11.25 12.46
C ARG A 152 -1.98 -11.23 13.89
N GLY A 153 -1.87 -10.11 14.58
CA GLY A 153 -2.32 -10.04 15.95
C GLY A 153 -1.87 -8.81 16.72
N ILE A 154 -1.91 -8.95 18.04
CA ILE A 154 -1.51 -7.93 19.00
C ILE A 154 -0.44 -8.53 19.90
N VAL A 155 0.64 -7.76 20.10
CA VAL A 155 1.77 -8.13 20.94
C VAL A 155 1.93 -7.11 22.06
N SER A 156 2.47 -7.55 23.19
CA SER A 156 3.06 -6.68 24.20
C SER A 156 4.58 -6.71 24.08
N ILE A 157 5.20 -5.53 24.13
CA ILE A 157 6.65 -5.35 24.05
C ILE A 157 7.11 -4.79 25.38
N HIS A 158 8.01 -5.49 26.07
CA HIS A 158 8.54 -5.07 27.35
C HIS A 158 9.70 -4.07 27.16
N PRO A 159 9.57 -2.79 27.56
CA PRO A 159 10.53 -1.72 27.24
C PRO A 159 11.95 -1.97 27.76
N GLN A 160 12.11 -2.71 28.85
CA GLN A 160 13.41 -2.91 29.49
C GLN A 160 14.17 -4.09 28.87
N SER A 161 13.48 -5.18 28.53
CA SER A 161 14.11 -6.40 28.02
C SER A 161 14.04 -6.54 26.50
N GLY A 162 13.14 -5.79 25.84
CA GLY A 162 12.83 -5.98 24.42
C GLY A 162 12.02 -7.24 24.13
N ALA A 163 11.56 -7.97 25.15
CA ALA A 163 10.77 -9.18 24.97
C ALA A 163 9.43 -8.83 24.28
N VAL A 164 9.13 -9.54 23.19
CA VAL A 164 7.88 -9.40 22.44
C VAL A 164 7.02 -10.64 22.71
N THR A 165 5.91 -10.43 23.40
CA THR A 165 4.98 -11.51 23.79
C THR A 165 3.69 -11.38 22.97
N PRO A 166 3.29 -12.41 22.20
CA PRO A 166 1.99 -12.40 21.53
C PRO A 166 0.86 -12.50 22.56
N LEU A 167 -0.10 -11.59 22.49
CA LEU A 167 -1.35 -11.66 23.25
C LEU A 167 -2.41 -12.41 22.45
N VAL A 168 -2.45 -12.15 21.15
CA VAL A 168 -3.21 -12.93 20.17
C VAL A 168 -2.43 -12.94 18.86
N ARG A 169 -2.41 -14.09 18.17
CA ARG A 169 -1.72 -14.25 16.90
C ARG A 169 -2.36 -15.37 16.08
N ASP A 170 -3.04 -15.01 14.99
CA ASP A 170 -3.76 -15.94 14.11
C ASP A 170 -4.00 -15.31 12.73
N ALA A 171 -4.92 -15.88 11.94
CA ALA A 171 -5.24 -15.39 10.60
C ALA A 171 -6.29 -14.26 10.58
N ARG A 172 -6.77 -13.73 11.70
CA ARG A 172 -7.74 -12.63 11.72
C ARG A 172 -7.07 -11.29 11.45
N ILE A 173 -7.86 -10.29 11.12
CA ILE A 173 -7.44 -8.90 10.96
C ILE A 173 -7.89 -8.14 12.19
N TYR A 174 -6.94 -7.45 12.83
CA TYR A 174 -7.16 -6.60 14.00
C TYR A 174 -6.86 -5.16 13.59
N ASP A 175 -7.84 -4.28 13.66
CA ASP A 175 -7.67 -2.88 13.25
C ASP A 175 -8.31 -1.93 14.27
N GLY A 176 -7.89 -0.67 14.20
CA GLY A 176 -8.47 0.41 15.00
C GLY A 176 -8.37 0.22 16.51
N ALA A 177 -7.45 -0.62 16.99
CA ALA A 177 -7.33 -0.91 18.42
C ALA A 177 -7.09 0.37 19.24
N ARG A 178 -7.85 0.52 20.32
CA ARG A 178 -7.76 1.62 21.29
C ARG A 178 -7.83 1.05 22.69
N MET A 179 -6.83 1.36 23.52
CA MET A 179 -6.81 0.93 24.92
C MET A 179 -7.77 1.77 25.76
N THR A 180 -8.39 1.17 26.76
CA THR A 180 -9.13 1.91 27.79
C THR A 180 -8.16 2.72 28.65
N ARG A 181 -8.65 3.82 29.24
CA ARG A 181 -7.81 4.74 30.04
C ARG A 181 -7.16 4.07 31.26
N ASP A 182 -7.86 3.11 31.85
CA ASP A 182 -7.38 2.31 32.98
C ASP A 182 -6.43 1.16 32.54
N GLY A 183 -6.25 0.95 31.23
CA GLY A 183 -5.38 -0.09 30.67
C GLY A 183 -5.92 -1.51 30.79
N ASN A 184 -7.16 -1.69 31.26
CA ASN A 184 -7.72 -3.01 31.53
C ASN A 184 -8.24 -3.73 30.28
N GLY A 185 -8.40 -3.03 29.16
CA GLY A 185 -8.87 -3.63 27.92
C GLY A 185 -8.69 -2.76 26.68
N PHE A 186 -9.19 -3.27 25.55
CA PHE A 186 -9.20 -2.58 24.27
C PHE A 186 -10.58 -2.63 23.62
N ILE A 187 -10.87 -1.61 22.81
CA ILE A 187 -11.90 -1.64 21.77
C ILE A 187 -11.20 -1.69 20.42
N LEU A 188 -11.62 -2.60 19.55
CA LEU A 188 -11.01 -2.81 18.23
C LEU A 188 -12.00 -3.46 17.27
N THR A 189 -11.71 -3.37 15.98
CA THR A 189 -12.41 -4.17 14.97
C THR A 189 -11.68 -5.47 14.72
N VAL A 190 -12.44 -6.56 14.57
CA VAL A 190 -11.90 -7.88 14.22
C VAL A 190 -12.69 -8.45 13.05
N SER A 191 -11.97 -8.99 12.08
CA SER A 191 -12.52 -9.71 10.92
C SER A 191 -11.78 -11.02 10.71
N ASP A 192 -12.48 -12.05 10.25
CA ASP A 192 -11.89 -13.30 9.73
C ASP A 192 -11.31 -13.14 8.31
N GLY A 193 -11.38 -11.93 7.76
CA GLY A 193 -11.04 -11.56 6.39
C GLY A 193 -12.26 -11.58 5.48
N ASP A 194 -12.89 -12.75 5.34
CA ASP A 194 -13.97 -12.98 4.37
C ASP A 194 -15.31 -12.32 4.74
N ARG A 195 -15.43 -11.80 5.97
CA ARG A 195 -16.61 -11.06 6.45
C ARG A 195 -16.27 -9.62 6.83
N PRO A 196 -17.22 -8.68 6.74
CA PRO A 196 -17.03 -7.33 7.26
C PRO A 196 -16.60 -7.39 8.74
N PRO A 197 -15.70 -6.48 9.17
CA PRO A 197 -15.28 -6.45 10.56
C PRO A 197 -16.43 -6.09 11.50
N ASP A 198 -16.46 -6.72 12.68
CA ASP A 198 -17.30 -6.32 13.80
C ASP A 198 -16.48 -5.63 14.89
N LEU A 199 -17.17 -4.91 15.78
CA LEU A 199 -16.57 -4.23 16.91
C LEU A 199 -16.52 -5.15 18.14
N TYR A 200 -15.37 -5.19 18.80
CA TYR A 200 -15.12 -6.02 19.98
C TYR A 200 -14.58 -5.21 21.14
N ALA A 201 -14.94 -5.63 22.35
CA ALA A 201 -14.24 -5.32 23.58
C ALA A 201 -13.42 -6.55 24.01
N VAL A 202 -12.16 -6.33 24.36
CA VAL A 202 -11.24 -7.38 24.83
C VAL A 202 -10.57 -6.94 26.13
N ASP A 203 -10.26 -7.88 27.00
CA ASP A 203 -9.36 -7.60 28.13
C ASP A 203 -7.92 -7.36 27.63
N SER A 204 -7.08 -6.79 28.49
CA SER A 204 -5.70 -6.43 28.14
C SER A 204 -4.80 -7.64 27.83
N GLY A 205 -5.16 -8.82 28.32
CA GLY A 205 -4.49 -10.09 28.00
C GLY A 205 -5.03 -10.79 26.75
N PHE A 206 -6.08 -10.26 26.11
CA PHE A 206 -6.78 -10.87 24.97
C PHE A 206 -7.32 -12.28 25.24
N ALA A 207 -7.55 -12.64 26.51
CA ALA A 207 -8.07 -13.95 26.91
C ALA A 207 -9.57 -14.10 26.61
N ALA A 208 -10.33 -13.01 26.66
CA ALA A 208 -11.76 -12.95 26.43
C ALA A 208 -12.12 -11.81 25.48
N MET A 209 -12.81 -12.16 24.39
CA MET A 209 -13.24 -11.22 23.37
C MET A 209 -14.76 -11.20 23.28
N LYS A 210 -15.37 -10.05 23.57
CA LYS A 210 -16.82 -9.83 23.54
C LYS A 210 -17.19 -9.00 22.32
N ARG A 211 -17.99 -9.57 21.42
CA ARG A 211 -18.61 -8.84 20.30
C ARG A 211 -19.57 -7.79 20.86
N LEU A 212 -19.40 -6.53 20.49
CA LEU A 212 -20.23 -5.41 20.98
C LEU A 212 -21.48 -5.16 20.15
N GLY A 213 -21.51 -5.64 18.90
CA GLY A 213 -22.68 -5.55 18.04
C GLY A 213 -22.56 -6.46 16.82
N ASP A 214 -23.72 -6.82 16.25
CA ASP A 214 -23.83 -7.45 14.94
C ASP A 214 -24.24 -6.40 13.92
N LEU A 215 -23.28 -5.85 13.18
CA LEU A 215 -23.57 -4.76 12.24
C LEU A 215 -24.26 -5.26 10.96
N ASN A 216 -24.18 -6.56 10.67
CA ASN A 216 -24.65 -7.14 9.42
C ASN A 216 -25.33 -8.51 9.62
N PRO A 217 -26.41 -8.62 10.43
CA PRO A 217 -27.04 -9.90 10.75
C PRO A 217 -27.60 -10.61 9.50
N TRP A 218 -27.98 -9.83 8.48
CA TRP A 218 -28.48 -10.35 7.20
C TRP A 218 -27.44 -11.19 6.42
N LEU A 219 -26.13 -11.01 6.69
CA LEU A 219 -25.07 -11.81 6.08
C LEU A 219 -25.03 -13.25 6.58
N ALA A 220 -25.70 -13.57 7.69
CA ALA A 220 -25.82 -14.95 8.16
C ALA A 220 -26.58 -15.84 7.16
N ALA A 221 -27.48 -15.25 6.37
CA ALA A 221 -28.27 -15.95 5.36
C ALA A 221 -27.63 -15.96 3.96
N LYS A 222 -26.38 -15.49 3.83
CA LYS A 222 -25.67 -15.38 2.55
C LYS A 222 -24.41 -16.24 2.57
N ALA A 223 -24.15 -16.90 1.44
CA ALA A 223 -22.87 -17.56 1.23
C ALA A 223 -21.81 -16.50 0.90
N LEU A 224 -20.69 -16.58 1.59
CA LEU A 224 -19.54 -15.71 1.38
C LEU A 224 -18.39 -16.53 0.78
N PRO A 225 -17.53 -15.91 -0.05
CA PRO A 225 -16.36 -16.59 -0.57
C PRO A 225 -15.42 -16.95 0.58
N SER A 226 -14.63 -18.00 0.38
CA SER A 226 -13.42 -18.23 1.16
C SER A 226 -12.21 -17.63 0.42
N SER A 227 -11.24 -17.14 1.19
CA SER A 227 -9.98 -16.65 0.64
C SER A 227 -8.79 -17.59 0.89
N GLU A 228 -7.81 -17.54 0.00
CA GLU A 228 -6.49 -18.17 0.15
C GLU A 228 -5.37 -17.19 -0.24
N LEU A 229 -4.28 -17.19 0.53
CA LEU A 229 -3.06 -16.47 0.16
C LEU A 229 -2.23 -17.32 -0.79
N VAL A 230 -2.27 -16.99 -2.07
CA VAL A 230 -1.51 -17.69 -3.10
C VAL A 230 -0.13 -17.07 -3.23
N SER A 231 0.90 -17.89 -3.04
CA SER A 231 2.29 -17.52 -3.30
C SER A 231 2.69 -17.85 -4.74
N TYR A 232 3.46 -16.97 -5.37
CA TYR A 232 4.00 -17.14 -6.71
C TYR A 232 5.29 -16.36 -6.89
N ARG A 233 5.93 -16.52 -8.04
CA ARG A 233 7.09 -15.72 -8.45
C ARG A 233 6.77 -14.99 -9.73
N ASP A 234 7.25 -13.76 -9.87
CA ASP A 234 7.27 -13.10 -11.17
C ASP A 234 8.36 -13.68 -12.08
N VAL A 235 8.45 -13.15 -13.30
CA VAL A 235 9.42 -13.62 -14.31
C VAL A 235 10.87 -13.32 -13.93
N ASP A 236 11.12 -12.41 -12.98
CA ASP A 236 12.44 -12.07 -12.47
C ASP A 236 12.78 -12.90 -11.19
N GLY A 237 11.87 -13.80 -10.78
CA GLY A 237 12.04 -14.70 -9.64
C GLY A 237 11.68 -14.09 -8.28
N LYS A 238 11.17 -12.85 -8.21
CA LYS A 238 10.77 -12.21 -6.95
C LYS A 238 9.54 -12.93 -6.38
N ALA A 239 9.62 -13.30 -5.10
CA ALA A 239 8.48 -13.89 -4.40
C ALA A 239 7.39 -12.84 -4.18
N LEU A 240 6.17 -13.19 -4.58
CA LEU A 240 4.98 -12.36 -4.49
C LEU A 240 3.82 -13.17 -3.92
N HIS A 241 2.84 -12.45 -3.41
CA HIS A 241 1.60 -13.03 -2.89
C HIS A 241 0.40 -12.36 -3.56
N GLY A 242 -0.72 -13.06 -3.59
CA GLY A 242 -2.00 -12.48 -3.94
C GLY A 242 -3.13 -13.20 -3.23
N VAL A 243 -4.25 -12.49 -3.06
CA VAL A 243 -5.43 -13.03 -2.39
C VAL A 243 -6.35 -13.61 -3.44
N LEU A 244 -6.53 -14.93 -3.41
CA LEU A 244 -7.56 -15.61 -4.18
C LEU A 244 -8.83 -15.69 -3.36
N ARG A 245 -9.95 -15.27 -3.94
CA ARG A 245 -11.29 -15.54 -3.43
C ARG A 245 -11.96 -16.54 -4.36
N TYR A 246 -12.37 -17.66 -3.77
CA TYR A 246 -13.03 -18.74 -4.50
C TYR A 246 -14.47 -18.36 -4.88
N PRO A 247 -14.97 -18.83 -6.02
CA PRO A 247 -16.40 -18.80 -6.30
C PRO A 247 -17.18 -19.46 -5.15
N VAL A 248 -18.36 -18.94 -4.84
CA VAL A 248 -19.26 -19.61 -3.90
C VAL A 248 -19.66 -20.97 -4.48
N GLY A 249 -19.54 -22.03 -3.68
CA GLY A 249 -19.75 -23.40 -4.16
C GLY A 249 -18.59 -23.94 -5.01
N TYR A 250 -17.37 -23.45 -4.80
CA TYR A 250 -16.17 -23.96 -5.47
C TYR A 250 -16.05 -25.48 -5.37
N GLU A 251 -15.80 -26.11 -6.52
CA GLU A 251 -15.55 -27.54 -6.65
C GLU A 251 -14.12 -27.76 -7.17
N LYS A 252 -13.34 -28.52 -6.40
CA LYS A 252 -11.96 -28.85 -6.77
C LYS A 252 -11.94 -29.62 -8.09
N GLY A 253 -11.09 -29.19 -9.01
CA GLY A 253 -10.95 -29.77 -10.36
C GLY A 253 -11.78 -29.08 -11.43
N GLN A 254 -12.71 -28.19 -11.06
CA GLN A 254 -13.36 -27.29 -12.01
C GLN A 254 -12.54 -26.03 -12.23
N LYS A 255 -12.55 -25.52 -13.47
CA LYS A 255 -11.95 -24.24 -13.85
C LYS A 255 -13.01 -23.16 -13.95
N TYR A 256 -12.70 -21.97 -13.43
CA TYR A 256 -13.64 -20.87 -13.31
C TYR A 256 -13.18 -19.65 -14.12
N PRO A 257 -14.14 -18.84 -14.63
CA PRO A 257 -13.79 -17.52 -15.12
C PRO A 257 -13.17 -16.73 -13.97
N THR A 258 -12.02 -16.11 -14.21
CA THR A 258 -11.23 -15.49 -13.15
C THR A 258 -11.01 -14.02 -13.44
N VAL A 259 -11.35 -13.17 -12.48
CA VAL A 259 -11.18 -11.71 -12.56
C VAL A 259 -10.01 -11.27 -11.70
N PHE A 260 -9.07 -10.54 -12.30
CA PHE A 260 -7.93 -9.95 -11.61
C PHE A 260 -8.26 -8.50 -11.24
N GLU A 261 -8.34 -8.18 -9.96
CA GLU A 261 -8.53 -6.82 -9.47
C GLU A 261 -7.16 -6.23 -9.07
N LEU A 262 -6.70 -5.26 -9.86
CA LEU A 262 -5.35 -4.71 -9.80
C LEU A 262 -5.25 -3.54 -8.82
N TYR A 263 -4.22 -3.61 -7.98
CA TYR A 263 -3.67 -2.50 -7.21
C TYR A 263 -2.25 -2.90 -6.76
N GLU A 264 -1.52 -2.00 -6.09
CA GLU A 264 -0.07 -2.17 -5.88
C GLU A 264 0.30 -3.45 -5.12
N THR A 265 -0.29 -3.63 -3.95
CA THR A 265 0.03 -4.74 -3.04
C THR A 265 -1.25 -5.18 -2.35
N PHE A 266 -1.52 -6.48 -2.45
CA PHE A 266 -2.62 -7.14 -1.77
C PHE A 266 -2.08 -8.33 -1.02
N PHE A 267 -2.26 -8.28 0.28
CA PHE A 267 -1.83 -9.32 1.19
C PHE A 267 -2.98 -9.74 2.09
N ASP A 268 -3.69 -8.78 2.67
CA ASP A 268 -4.76 -9.05 3.60
C ASP A 268 -6.07 -9.42 2.89
N ASN A 269 -6.78 -10.42 3.44
CA ASN A 269 -8.03 -10.96 2.91
C ASN A 269 -9.27 -10.24 3.43
N GLY A 270 -9.19 -8.96 3.83
CA GLY A 270 -10.34 -8.21 4.34
C GLY A 270 -11.54 -8.18 3.40
N PHE A 271 -12.72 -7.88 3.95
CA PHE A 271 -13.96 -7.93 3.18
C PHE A 271 -13.93 -7.03 1.95
N ASN A 272 -14.18 -7.61 0.79
CA ASN A 272 -14.30 -6.91 -0.47
C ASN A 272 -15.67 -7.23 -1.07
N SER A 273 -16.56 -6.22 -1.10
CA SER A 273 -17.94 -6.37 -1.56
C SER A 273 -18.05 -6.77 -3.03
N ARG A 274 -17.23 -6.19 -3.91
CA ARG A 274 -17.21 -6.52 -5.34
C ARG A 274 -16.72 -7.93 -5.58
N ALA A 275 -15.66 -8.33 -4.88
CA ALA A 275 -15.15 -9.68 -4.98
C ALA A 275 -16.21 -10.68 -4.49
N ALA A 276 -16.85 -10.42 -3.33
CA ALA A 276 -17.93 -11.25 -2.82
C ALA A 276 -19.14 -11.32 -3.77
N PHE A 277 -19.45 -10.21 -4.45
CA PHE A 277 -20.49 -10.17 -5.48
C PHE A 277 -20.12 -11.05 -6.68
N LEU A 278 -18.96 -10.85 -7.29
CA LEU A 278 -18.49 -11.65 -8.43
C LEU A 278 -18.36 -13.14 -8.08
N THR A 279 -17.88 -13.49 -6.89
CA THR A 279 -17.77 -14.89 -6.45
C THR A 279 -19.12 -15.56 -6.26
N ASN A 280 -20.14 -14.82 -5.82
CA ASN A 280 -21.53 -15.30 -5.80
C ASN A 280 -22.09 -15.51 -7.22
N HIS A 281 -21.53 -14.85 -8.22
CA HIS A 281 -21.86 -15.03 -9.63
C HIS A 281 -20.92 -16.01 -10.36
N GLY A 282 -20.21 -16.88 -9.64
CA GLY A 282 -19.43 -17.98 -10.22
C GLY A 282 -18.06 -17.59 -10.78
N TYR A 283 -17.51 -16.45 -10.38
CA TYR A 283 -16.15 -16.05 -10.71
C TYR A 283 -15.17 -16.39 -9.59
N ALA A 284 -13.95 -16.79 -9.93
CA ALA A 284 -12.83 -16.63 -9.03
C ALA A 284 -12.35 -15.16 -9.11
N VAL A 285 -11.92 -14.58 -7.99
CA VAL A 285 -11.38 -13.22 -7.97
C VAL A 285 -9.98 -13.25 -7.38
N PHE A 286 -9.02 -12.65 -8.06
CA PHE A 286 -7.63 -12.59 -7.63
C PHE A 286 -7.14 -11.17 -7.48
N HIS A 287 -6.51 -10.89 -6.34
CA HIS A 287 -5.82 -9.63 -6.06
C HIS A 287 -4.31 -9.87 -6.04
N PRO A 288 -3.61 -9.74 -7.18
CA PRO A 288 -2.17 -9.95 -7.24
C PRO A 288 -1.41 -8.77 -6.61
N SER A 289 -0.35 -9.05 -5.84
CA SER A 289 0.72 -8.05 -5.60
C SER A 289 1.70 -8.00 -6.76
N VAL A 290 2.27 -6.84 -7.06
CA VAL A 290 3.27 -6.70 -8.14
C VAL A 290 4.52 -6.00 -7.60
N HIS A 291 5.69 -6.44 -8.05
CA HIS A 291 6.94 -5.75 -7.77
C HIS A 291 7.11 -4.55 -8.72
N LEU A 292 6.76 -3.37 -8.25
CA LEU A 292 6.79 -2.15 -9.07
C LEU A 292 8.19 -1.55 -9.16
N VAL A 293 8.61 -1.20 -10.38
CA VAL A 293 9.93 -0.63 -10.68
C VAL A 293 9.79 0.82 -11.13
N VAL A 294 10.56 1.72 -10.53
CA VAL A 294 10.60 3.13 -10.91
C VAL A 294 11.13 3.27 -12.34
N GLY A 295 10.40 4.03 -13.16
CA GLY A 295 10.64 4.26 -14.58
C GLY A 295 10.08 3.18 -15.50
N ARG A 296 9.59 2.05 -14.96
CA ARG A 296 9.10 0.88 -15.71
C ARG A 296 7.80 0.28 -15.13
N PRO A 297 6.78 1.10 -14.76
CA PRO A 297 5.56 0.57 -14.16
C PRO A 297 4.77 -0.32 -15.12
N GLY A 298 4.76 -0.04 -16.43
CA GLY A 298 4.02 -0.83 -17.42
C GLY A 298 4.54 -2.26 -17.53
N GLU A 299 5.86 -2.40 -17.56
CA GLU A 299 6.56 -3.68 -17.61
C GLU A 299 6.37 -4.45 -16.30
N ALA A 300 6.44 -3.78 -15.15
CA ALA A 300 6.18 -4.41 -13.86
C ALA A 300 4.78 -5.03 -13.80
N TRP A 301 3.75 -4.32 -14.27
CA TRP A 301 2.38 -4.83 -14.31
C TRP A 301 2.23 -6.09 -15.18
N VAL A 302 2.76 -6.09 -16.40
CA VAL A 302 2.65 -7.28 -17.27
C VAL A 302 3.41 -8.46 -16.67
N LYS A 303 4.60 -8.25 -16.09
CA LYS A 303 5.39 -9.31 -15.44
C LYS A 303 4.64 -9.95 -14.26
N GLY A 304 4.15 -9.12 -13.33
CA GLY A 304 3.50 -9.63 -12.12
C GLY A 304 2.13 -10.25 -12.39
N VAL A 305 1.26 -9.57 -13.14
CA VAL A 305 -0.13 -10.01 -13.33
C VAL A 305 -0.22 -11.23 -14.24
N THR A 306 0.62 -11.35 -15.27
CA THR A 306 0.60 -12.57 -16.12
C THR A 306 1.19 -13.77 -15.40
N ALA A 307 2.20 -13.59 -14.53
CA ALA A 307 2.72 -14.64 -13.66
C ALA A 307 1.67 -15.12 -12.64
N ALA A 308 0.92 -14.19 -12.04
CA ALA A 308 -0.23 -14.50 -11.20
C ALA A 308 -1.29 -15.32 -11.95
N ALA A 309 -1.63 -14.94 -13.19
CA ALA A 309 -2.58 -15.67 -14.01
C ALA A 309 -2.10 -17.09 -14.33
N ASN A 310 -0.82 -17.26 -14.71
CA ASN A 310 -0.23 -18.58 -14.90
C ASN A 310 -0.33 -19.43 -13.63
N ARG A 311 -0.02 -18.86 -12.46
CA ARG A 311 -0.11 -19.58 -11.19
C ARG A 311 -1.51 -20.16 -10.94
N LEU A 312 -2.58 -19.37 -11.15
CA LEU A 312 -3.94 -19.85 -10.94
C LEU A 312 -4.38 -20.90 -11.97
N ILE A 313 -3.84 -20.83 -13.19
CA ILE A 313 -4.07 -21.85 -14.21
C ILE A 313 -3.35 -23.16 -13.85
N ASP A 314 -2.11 -23.08 -13.37
CA ASP A 314 -1.33 -24.23 -12.92
C ASP A 314 -1.97 -24.92 -11.72
N LEU A 315 -2.60 -24.15 -10.83
CA LEU A 315 -3.41 -24.67 -9.71
C LEU A 315 -4.74 -25.31 -10.17
N GLY A 316 -5.09 -25.20 -11.46
CA GLY A 316 -6.33 -25.74 -12.02
C GLY A 316 -7.57 -24.93 -11.67
N ILE A 317 -7.42 -23.69 -11.18
CA ILE A 317 -8.51 -22.84 -10.70
C ILE A 317 -9.03 -21.95 -11.83
N ALA A 318 -8.12 -21.29 -12.55
CA ALA A 318 -8.47 -20.36 -13.61
C ALA A 318 -8.56 -21.03 -14.98
N ASP A 319 -9.60 -20.69 -15.74
CA ASP A 319 -9.70 -21.04 -17.16
C ASP A 319 -8.88 -20.03 -18.00
N PRO A 320 -7.85 -20.46 -18.77
CA PRO A 320 -7.00 -19.56 -19.55
C PRO A 320 -7.75 -18.75 -20.62
N ASP A 321 -8.92 -19.22 -21.06
CA ASP A 321 -9.75 -18.55 -22.07
C ASP A 321 -10.80 -17.62 -21.47
N ARG A 322 -10.88 -17.52 -20.13
CA ARG A 322 -11.92 -16.76 -19.41
C ARG A 322 -11.35 -15.88 -18.31
N LEU A 323 -10.31 -15.11 -18.66
CA LEU A 323 -9.64 -14.18 -17.76
C LEU A 323 -10.13 -12.74 -17.96
N GLY A 324 -10.60 -12.10 -16.89
CA GLY A 324 -10.95 -10.68 -16.84
C GLY A 324 -9.95 -9.89 -16.01
N VAL A 325 -9.86 -8.58 -16.23
CA VAL A 325 -9.01 -7.70 -15.42
C VAL A 325 -9.65 -6.34 -15.21
N HIS A 326 -9.56 -5.81 -14.00
CA HIS A 326 -9.95 -4.44 -13.73
C HIS A 326 -9.10 -3.81 -12.64
N GLY A 327 -9.24 -2.50 -12.49
CA GLY A 327 -8.75 -1.81 -11.31
C GLY A 327 -9.35 -0.41 -11.21
N THR A 328 -9.23 0.17 -10.02
CA THR A 328 -9.68 1.54 -9.75
C THR A 328 -8.48 2.45 -9.56
N SER A 329 -8.55 3.70 -10.05
CA SER A 329 -7.51 4.70 -9.87
C SER A 329 -6.19 4.25 -10.52
N TYR A 330 -5.11 4.09 -9.74
CA TYR A 330 -3.87 3.50 -10.22
C TYR A 330 -4.04 2.06 -10.74
N GLY A 331 -4.99 1.29 -10.19
CA GLY A 331 -5.37 -0.01 -10.75
C GLY A 331 -6.02 0.10 -12.12
N GLY A 332 -6.76 1.19 -12.38
CA GLY A 332 -7.34 1.47 -13.70
C GLY A 332 -6.27 1.84 -14.72
N TYR A 333 -5.28 2.64 -14.30
CA TYR A 333 -4.08 2.93 -15.08
C TYR A 333 -3.26 1.66 -15.38
N ALA A 334 -3.06 0.81 -14.38
CA ALA A 334 -2.44 -0.51 -14.53
C ALA A 334 -3.19 -1.37 -15.55
N THR A 335 -4.52 -1.41 -15.45
CA THR A 335 -5.37 -2.15 -16.39
C THR A 335 -5.21 -1.64 -17.82
N ALA A 336 -5.26 -0.32 -18.02
CA ALA A 336 -5.09 0.30 -19.32
C ALA A 336 -3.70 0.03 -19.92
N LEU A 337 -2.64 0.12 -19.12
CA LEU A 337 -1.29 -0.24 -19.55
C LEU A 337 -1.15 -1.72 -19.89
N LEU A 338 -1.71 -2.60 -19.07
CA LEU A 338 -1.60 -4.05 -19.22
C LEU A 338 -2.19 -4.52 -20.56
N ILE A 339 -3.39 -4.07 -20.92
CA ILE A 339 -4.07 -4.49 -22.14
C ILE A 339 -3.44 -3.96 -23.44
N THR A 340 -2.50 -3.00 -23.34
CA THR A 340 -1.68 -2.58 -24.49
C THR A 340 -0.49 -3.51 -24.74
N GLN A 341 -0.20 -4.40 -23.79
CA GLN A 341 1.01 -5.25 -23.77
C GLN A 341 0.70 -6.75 -23.85
N THR A 342 -0.55 -7.18 -23.62
CA THR A 342 -0.93 -8.59 -23.64
C THR A 342 -2.39 -8.83 -24.06
N GLU A 343 -2.65 -9.99 -24.65
CA GLU A 343 -3.97 -10.47 -25.05
C GLU A 343 -4.51 -11.58 -24.11
N ARG A 344 -3.86 -11.75 -22.95
CA ARG A 344 -4.20 -12.79 -21.99
C ARG A 344 -5.61 -12.62 -21.44
N PHE A 345 -6.06 -11.37 -21.27
CA PHE A 345 -7.39 -11.02 -20.76
C PHE A 345 -8.40 -10.85 -21.88
N LYS A 346 -9.59 -11.40 -21.68
CA LYS A 346 -10.71 -11.38 -22.65
C LYS A 346 -11.73 -10.28 -22.37
N ALA A 347 -11.63 -9.62 -21.21
CA ALA A 347 -12.38 -8.42 -20.87
C ALA A 347 -11.58 -7.56 -19.89
N ALA A 348 -11.62 -6.25 -20.09
CA ALA A 348 -10.98 -5.30 -19.20
C ALA A 348 -11.94 -4.20 -18.74
N ILE A 349 -11.77 -3.70 -17.51
CA ILE A 349 -12.51 -2.55 -16.98
C ILE A 349 -11.54 -1.55 -16.34
N ASN A 350 -11.52 -0.33 -16.87
CA ASN A 350 -10.77 0.78 -16.29
C ASN A 350 -11.74 1.68 -15.50
N ILE A 351 -11.58 1.72 -14.17
CA ILE A 351 -12.42 2.54 -13.28
C ILE A 351 -11.60 3.74 -12.81
N SER A 352 -11.97 4.95 -13.25
CA SER A 352 -11.32 6.21 -12.86
C SER A 352 -9.78 6.18 -12.98
N GLY A 353 -9.25 5.48 -13.98
CA GLY A 353 -7.82 5.32 -14.19
C GLY A 353 -7.26 6.24 -15.26
N LYS A 354 -6.00 6.62 -15.07
CA LYS A 354 -5.22 7.41 -16.03
C LYS A 354 -4.98 6.61 -17.31
N VAL A 355 -4.89 7.30 -18.44
CA VAL A 355 -4.57 6.68 -19.73
C VAL A 355 -3.50 7.45 -20.51
N ASN A 356 -3.28 8.71 -20.15
CA ASN A 356 -2.33 9.60 -20.79
C ASN A 356 -1.58 10.42 -19.74
N MET A 357 -0.33 10.02 -19.50
CA MET A 357 0.53 10.65 -18.49
C MET A 357 0.94 12.06 -18.90
N VAL A 358 0.95 12.38 -20.20
CA VAL A 358 1.28 13.73 -20.69
C VAL A 358 0.17 14.70 -20.33
N SER A 359 -1.09 14.39 -20.68
CA SER A 359 -2.21 15.26 -20.33
C SER A 359 -2.50 15.27 -18.82
N PHE A 360 -2.22 14.17 -18.11
CA PHE A 360 -2.41 14.08 -16.67
C PHE A 360 -1.42 14.92 -15.84
N TYR A 361 -0.14 15.02 -16.24
CA TYR A 361 0.96 15.50 -15.39
C TYR A 361 0.73 16.87 -14.72
N THR A 362 0.15 17.82 -15.45
CA THR A 362 -0.16 19.17 -14.93
C THR A 362 -1.65 19.45 -14.81
N ASP A 363 -2.51 18.51 -15.20
CA ASP A 363 -3.96 18.67 -15.12
C ASP A 363 -4.46 18.21 -13.75
N SER A 364 -5.25 19.06 -13.09
CA SER A 364 -5.95 18.71 -11.85
C SER A 364 -7.23 19.53 -11.76
N PRO A 365 -8.38 18.89 -11.44
CA PRO A 365 -9.62 19.62 -11.20
C PRO A 365 -9.55 20.46 -9.90
N ARG A 366 -8.59 20.19 -9.03
CA ARG A 366 -8.38 20.92 -7.77
C ARG A 366 -7.56 22.18 -8.01
N LEU A 367 -8.11 23.33 -7.64
CA LEU A 367 -7.42 24.60 -7.73
C LEU A 367 -6.13 24.59 -6.88
N GLY A 368 -5.02 25.05 -7.44
CA GLY A 368 -3.72 25.12 -6.76
C GLY A 368 -2.98 23.79 -6.60
N VAL A 369 -3.57 22.67 -7.04
CA VAL A 369 -2.92 21.35 -7.05
C VAL A 369 -2.50 21.01 -8.48
N ARG A 370 -1.36 20.33 -8.61
CA ARG A 370 -0.88 19.76 -9.87
C ARG A 370 -0.53 18.31 -9.64
N ASN A 371 -0.80 17.47 -10.63
CA ASN A 371 -0.55 16.03 -10.57
C ASN A 371 0.91 15.66 -10.88
N THR A 372 1.87 16.46 -10.37
CA THR A 372 3.31 16.28 -10.62
C THR A 372 3.95 15.26 -9.68
N HIS A 373 3.49 15.24 -8.42
CA HIS A 373 4.06 14.36 -7.40
C HIS A 373 3.86 12.86 -7.70
N ALA A 374 2.71 12.49 -8.26
CA ALA A 374 2.40 11.08 -8.52
C ALA A 374 3.32 10.44 -9.59
N PRO A 375 3.53 11.05 -10.76
CA PRO A 375 4.53 10.62 -11.75
C PRO A 375 5.96 10.67 -11.24
N GLU A 376 6.37 11.76 -10.60
CA GLU A 376 7.77 11.97 -10.27
C GLU A 376 8.26 11.12 -9.10
N LYS A 377 7.45 11.00 -8.03
CA LYS A 377 7.94 10.59 -6.71
C LYS A 377 7.07 9.59 -5.96
N SER A 378 5.88 9.26 -6.46
CA SER A 378 5.00 8.32 -5.77
C SER A 378 4.40 7.27 -6.70
N GLN A 379 3.08 7.11 -6.69
CA GLN A 379 2.38 5.92 -7.14
C GLN A 379 2.58 5.59 -8.62
N ASP A 380 2.71 6.59 -9.49
CA ASP A 380 2.84 6.33 -10.94
C ASP A 380 4.25 5.90 -11.35
N ARG A 381 5.24 6.15 -10.47
CA ARG A 381 6.59 5.60 -10.59
C ARG A 381 7.23 5.88 -11.96
N VAL A 382 6.97 7.04 -12.57
CA VAL A 382 7.67 7.47 -13.80
C VAL A 382 9.11 7.88 -13.46
N GLY A 383 9.33 8.42 -12.27
CA GLY A 383 10.64 8.59 -11.65
C GLY A 383 11.40 9.84 -12.07
N GLY A 384 10.68 10.87 -12.52
CA GLY A 384 11.21 12.21 -12.82
C GLY A 384 10.19 13.03 -13.58
N THR A 385 10.55 14.26 -13.92
CA THR A 385 9.66 15.20 -14.61
C THR A 385 9.47 14.84 -16.09
N LEU A 386 8.43 15.40 -16.72
CA LEU A 386 8.18 15.23 -18.15
C LEU A 386 9.34 15.72 -19.03
N TRP A 387 10.08 16.74 -18.59
CA TRP A 387 11.20 17.29 -19.33
C TRP A 387 12.50 16.50 -19.15
N GLU A 388 12.67 15.82 -18.01
CA GLU A 388 13.80 14.93 -17.79
C GLU A 388 13.63 13.60 -18.53
N PHE A 389 12.41 13.04 -18.55
CA PHE A 389 12.13 11.73 -19.13
C PHE A 389 10.91 11.73 -20.06
N PRO A 390 10.89 12.54 -21.15
CA PRO A 390 9.72 12.65 -22.02
C PRO A 390 9.26 11.30 -22.58
N GLU A 391 10.21 10.45 -22.97
CA GLU A 391 9.92 9.12 -23.48
C GLU A 391 9.19 8.24 -22.46
N ARG A 392 9.50 8.34 -21.16
CA ARG A 392 8.79 7.54 -20.15
C ARG A 392 7.32 7.92 -20.04
N TYR A 393 6.98 9.20 -20.23
CA TYR A 393 5.58 9.64 -20.20
C TYR A 393 4.82 9.14 -21.44
N ILE A 394 5.46 9.13 -22.60
CA ILE A 394 4.89 8.56 -23.83
C ILE A 394 4.78 7.03 -23.71
N GLU A 395 5.82 6.37 -23.18
CA GLU A 395 5.87 4.91 -22.99
C GLU A 395 4.76 4.41 -22.07
N HIS A 396 4.46 5.17 -21.03
CA HIS A 396 3.46 4.81 -20.04
C HIS A 396 2.12 5.54 -20.25
N SER A 397 1.85 6.03 -21.46
CA SER A 397 0.52 6.51 -21.84
C SER A 397 -0.20 5.44 -22.68
N ALA A 398 -1.13 4.70 -22.06
CA ALA A 398 -1.88 3.64 -22.71
C ALA A 398 -2.63 4.12 -23.98
N VAL A 399 -3.14 5.35 -23.98
CA VAL A 399 -3.85 5.91 -25.15
C VAL A 399 -2.94 5.99 -26.39
N MET A 400 -1.63 6.18 -26.22
CA MET A 400 -0.65 6.23 -27.32
C MET A 400 -0.36 4.85 -27.91
N ARG A 401 -0.91 3.78 -27.32
CA ARG A 401 -0.82 2.38 -27.76
C ARG A 401 -2.19 1.75 -27.98
N ALA A 402 -3.24 2.58 -28.15
CA ALA A 402 -4.60 2.09 -28.31
C ALA A 402 -4.78 1.19 -29.55
N ASP A 403 -3.91 1.33 -30.56
CA ASP A 403 -3.83 0.48 -31.75
C ASP A 403 -3.53 -0.99 -31.39
N ARG A 404 -2.74 -1.21 -30.34
CA ARG A 404 -2.33 -2.54 -29.84
C ARG A 404 -3.41 -3.23 -29.03
N ILE A 405 -4.40 -2.50 -28.51
CA ILE A 405 -5.45 -3.07 -27.67
C ILE A 405 -6.35 -3.98 -28.53
N LYS A 406 -6.47 -5.24 -28.11
CA LYS A 406 -7.45 -6.20 -28.67
C LYS A 406 -8.51 -6.63 -27.66
N THR A 407 -8.24 -6.48 -26.36
CA THR A 407 -9.18 -6.78 -25.29
C THR A 407 -10.30 -5.73 -25.26
N PRO A 408 -11.58 -6.12 -25.24
CA PRO A 408 -12.70 -5.21 -25.02
C PRO A 408 -12.54 -4.43 -23.71
N LEU A 409 -12.76 -3.11 -23.75
CA LEU A 409 -12.61 -2.22 -22.60
C LEU A 409 -13.94 -1.56 -22.17
N LEU A 410 -14.31 -1.70 -20.91
CA LEU A 410 -15.30 -0.86 -20.26
C LEU A 410 -14.59 0.25 -19.48
N ASN A 411 -14.77 1.50 -19.89
CA ASN A 411 -14.31 2.66 -19.13
C ASN A 411 -15.44 3.13 -18.21
N ILE A 412 -15.16 3.26 -16.91
CA ILE A 412 -16.10 3.80 -15.93
C ILE A 412 -15.47 5.01 -15.25
N THR A 413 -16.20 6.11 -15.09
CA THR A 413 -15.64 7.36 -14.56
C THR A 413 -16.67 8.16 -13.79
N GLY A 414 -16.24 8.78 -12.69
CA GLY A 414 -16.98 9.84 -12.03
C GLY A 414 -16.60 11.18 -12.62
N ASP A 415 -17.58 11.98 -13.05
CA ASP A 415 -17.30 13.24 -13.73
C ASP A 415 -16.74 14.32 -12.80
N GLN A 416 -17.00 14.19 -11.49
CA GLN A 416 -16.49 15.06 -10.44
C GLN A 416 -15.26 14.47 -9.74
N ASP A 417 -14.53 13.57 -10.40
CA ASP A 417 -13.32 12.96 -9.86
C ASP A 417 -12.22 14.04 -9.62
N PRO A 418 -11.85 14.31 -8.35
CA PRO A 418 -10.87 15.34 -8.04
C PRO A 418 -9.42 14.86 -8.17
N ASN A 419 -9.19 13.60 -8.54
CA ASN A 419 -7.87 12.98 -8.64
C ASN A 419 -7.50 12.71 -10.10
N VAL A 420 -8.41 12.08 -10.87
CA VAL A 420 -8.21 11.72 -12.27
C VAL A 420 -9.24 12.45 -13.12
N PRO A 421 -8.83 13.47 -13.90
CA PRO A 421 -9.73 14.20 -14.78
C PRO A 421 -10.54 13.27 -15.69
N ALA A 422 -11.85 13.51 -15.83
CA ALA A 422 -12.73 12.72 -16.70
C ALA A 422 -12.33 12.77 -18.19
N SER A 423 -11.49 13.76 -18.58
CA SER A 423 -10.84 13.81 -19.88
C SER A 423 -10.03 12.55 -20.20
N GLN A 424 -9.43 11.90 -19.20
CA GLN A 424 -8.64 10.67 -19.37
C GLN A 424 -9.50 9.55 -20.01
N SER A 425 -10.65 9.24 -19.43
CA SER A 425 -11.52 8.19 -19.97
C SER A 425 -12.11 8.56 -21.33
N ARG A 426 -12.37 9.85 -21.55
CA ARG A 426 -12.84 10.37 -22.84
C ARG A 426 -11.78 10.21 -23.93
N GLU A 427 -10.51 10.51 -23.65
CA GLU A 427 -9.39 10.31 -24.58
C GLU A 427 -9.31 8.83 -25.03
N MET A 428 -9.32 7.89 -24.08
CA MET A 428 -9.24 6.45 -24.40
C MET A 428 -10.47 5.96 -25.16
N TYR A 429 -11.68 6.37 -24.75
CA TYR A 429 -12.91 5.98 -25.44
C TYR A 429 -12.87 6.40 -26.92
N TYR A 430 -12.58 7.67 -27.21
CA TYR A 430 -12.56 8.13 -28.59
C TYR A 430 -11.40 7.55 -29.41
N ALA A 431 -10.23 7.32 -28.79
CA ALA A 431 -9.12 6.64 -29.46
C ALA A 431 -9.51 5.21 -29.90
N MET A 432 -10.06 4.41 -28.97
CA MET A 432 -10.49 3.04 -29.27
C MET A 432 -11.64 3.00 -30.30
N ARG A 433 -12.62 3.90 -30.18
CA ARG A 433 -13.70 4.03 -31.19
C ARG A 433 -13.15 4.38 -32.56
N ARG A 434 -12.21 5.33 -32.65
CA ARG A 434 -11.57 5.73 -33.92
C ARG A 434 -10.84 4.57 -34.60
N LEU A 435 -10.30 3.66 -33.81
CA LEU A 435 -9.57 2.47 -34.24
C LEU A 435 -10.47 1.22 -34.43
N GLY A 436 -11.79 1.37 -34.33
CA GLY A 436 -12.75 0.27 -34.53
C GLY A 436 -12.67 -0.82 -33.47
N LYS A 437 -12.24 -0.49 -32.24
CA LYS A 437 -12.11 -1.45 -31.12
C LYS A 437 -13.37 -1.50 -30.27
N ASP A 438 -13.58 -2.62 -29.59
CA ASP A 438 -14.70 -2.79 -28.64
C ASP A 438 -14.47 -1.99 -27.37
N VAL A 439 -15.27 -0.94 -27.19
CA VAL A 439 -15.19 -0.06 -26.02
C VAL A 439 -16.57 0.49 -25.65
N GLU A 440 -16.86 0.50 -24.35
CA GLU A 440 -18.00 1.19 -23.76
C GLU A 440 -17.50 2.22 -22.74
N TRP A 441 -18.22 3.35 -22.59
CA TRP A 441 -17.91 4.35 -21.58
C TRP A 441 -19.15 4.69 -20.75
N VAL A 442 -19.04 4.48 -19.44
CA VAL A 442 -20.06 4.82 -18.45
C VAL A 442 -19.56 5.99 -17.62
N ARG A 443 -20.32 7.08 -17.65
CA ARG A 443 -19.99 8.34 -16.96
C ARG A 443 -21.03 8.63 -15.89
N TYR A 444 -20.65 8.51 -14.63
CA TYR A 444 -21.46 8.93 -13.49
C TYR A 444 -21.28 10.42 -13.28
N VAL A 445 -22.24 11.22 -13.76
CA VAL A 445 -22.15 12.70 -13.80
C VAL A 445 -21.94 13.31 -12.42
N ASN A 446 -22.54 12.74 -11.38
CA ASN A 446 -22.36 13.23 -10.02
C ASN A 446 -21.20 12.54 -9.29
N GLY A 447 -20.67 11.43 -9.83
CA GLY A 447 -19.69 10.57 -9.18
C GLY A 447 -18.32 11.20 -8.97
N GLY A 448 -17.70 10.93 -7.82
CA GLY A 448 -16.32 11.34 -7.52
C GLY A 448 -15.26 10.34 -8.01
N HIS A 449 -14.13 10.25 -7.31
CA HIS A 449 -13.02 9.36 -7.71
C HIS A 449 -13.34 7.87 -7.70
N ARG A 450 -14.16 7.45 -6.74
CA ARG A 450 -14.71 6.11 -6.65
C ARG A 450 -16.21 6.23 -6.85
N PRO A 451 -16.69 6.50 -8.08
CA PRO A 451 -18.12 6.44 -8.35
C PRO A 451 -18.56 5.02 -8.00
N PRO A 452 -19.72 4.81 -7.37
CA PRO A 452 -20.97 5.61 -7.34
C PRO A 452 -21.13 6.59 -6.14
N ASN A 453 -22.16 7.46 -6.18
CA ASN A 453 -22.52 8.38 -5.08
C ASN A 453 -23.91 8.12 -4.45
N SER A 454 -24.66 7.15 -4.94
CA SER A 454 -25.95 6.73 -4.36
C SER A 454 -26.08 5.20 -4.36
N ALA A 455 -27.04 4.68 -3.58
CA ALA A 455 -27.33 3.24 -3.57
C ALA A 455 -27.77 2.73 -4.96
N ALA A 456 -28.61 3.48 -5.67
CA ALA A 456 -29.06 3.12 -7.02
C ALA A 456 -27.90 3.10 -8.02
N GLU A 457 -27.03 4.11 -8.00
CA GLU A 457 -25.80 4.11 -8.81
C GLU A 457 -24.86 2.97 -8.42
N SER A 458 -24.83 2.56 -7.15
CA SER A 458 -24.02 1.42 -6.71
C SER A 458 -24.49 0.10 -7.27
N ILE A 459 -25.81 -0.09 -7.35
CA ILE A 459 -26.40 -1.26 -7.98
C ILE A 459 -26.08 -1.27 -9.48
N ASP A 460 -26.36 -0.17 -10.19
CA ASP A 460 -26.06 -0.04 -11.63
C ASP A 460 -24.55 -0.25 -11.92
N PHE A 461 -23.67 0.26 -11.06
CA PHE A 461 -22.23 0.09 -11.18
C PHE A 461 -21.80 -1.38 -11.13
N GLU A 462 -22.23 -2.12 -10.11
CA GLU A 462 -21.86 -3.53 -9.97
C GLU A 462 -22.55 -4.40 -11.04
N GLU A 463 -23.80 -4.10 -11.40
CA GLU A 463 -24.52 -4.78 -12.49
C GLU A 463 -23.82 -4.62 -13.84
N ARG A 464 -23.31 -3.43 -14.17
CA ARG A 464 -22.54 -3.20 -15.41
C ARG A 464 -21.23 -3.96 -15.42
N ILE A 465 -20.52 -4.02 -14.30
CA ILE A 465 -19.30 -4.82 -14.18
C ILE A 465 -19.60 -6.30 -14.42
N LEU A 466 -20.64 -6.83 -13.77
CA LEU A 466 -21.05 -8.21 -13.93
C LEU A 466 -21.49 -8.51 -15.37
N ALA A 467 -22.34 -7.65 -15.95
CA ALA A 467 -22.84 -7.82 -17.31
C ALA A 467 -21.71 -7.79 -18.34
N TRP A 468 -20.71 -6.93 -18.14
CA TRP A 468 -19.52 -6.88 -18.99
C TRP A 468 -18.74 -8.20 -18.94
N TYR A 469 -18.48 -8.71 -17.73
CA TYR A 469 -17.79 -9.99 -17.59
C TYR A 469 -18.61 -11.16 -18.10
N ASP A 470 -19.91 -11.21 -17.85
CA ASP A 470 -20.78 -12.29 -18.34
C ASP A 470 -20.78 -12.32 -19.88
N LYS A 471 -20.83 -11.16 -20.54
CA LYS A 471 -20.78 -11.02 -22.00
C LYS A 471 -19.50 -11.62 -22.61
N TYR A 472 -18.34 -11.45 -22.00
CA TYR A 472 -17.06 -11.86 -22.60
C TYR A 472 -16.44 -13.12 -22.01
N LEU A 473 -16.78 -13.46 -20.75
CA LEU A 473 -16.19 -14.58 -20.02
C LEU A 473 -17.16 -15.73 -19.80
N LYS A 474 -18.48 -15.56 -20.00
CA LYS A 474 -19.47 -16.66 -19.91
C LYS A 474 -20.19 -16.94 -21.22
N ALA A 475 -20.05 -16.09 -22.23
CA ALA A 475 -20.60 -16.40 -23.54
C ALA A 475 -20.00 -17.71 -24.06
N VAL A 476 -20.87 -18.69 -24.30
CA VAL A 476 -20.48 -19.93 -24.97
C VAL A 476 -20.03 -19.55 -26.38
N LYS A 477 -18.73 -19.66 -26.66
CA LYS A 477 -18.27 -19.66 -28.05
C LYS A 477 -18.93 -20.86 -28.71
N LYS A 478 -20.03 -20.65 -29.44
CA LYS A 478 -20.47 -21.61 -30.46
C LYS A 478 -19.24 -21.83 -31.33
N LYS A 479 -18.68 -23.04 -31.31
CA LYS A 479 -17.71 -23.44 -32.33
C LYS A 479 -18.39 -23.12 -33.66
N ALA A 480 -17.78 -22.21 -34.42
CA ALA A 480 -18.20 -22.00 -35.80
C ALA A 480 -18.12 -23.38 -36.46
N GLY A 481 -19.27 -23.88 -36.90
CA GLY A 481 -19.35 -25.13 -37.64
C GLY A 481 -18.42 -25.03 -38.83
N THR A 482 -17.52 -26.00 -38.94
CA THR A 482 -16.93 -26.38 -40.23
C THR A 482 -18.09 -26.94 -41.06
N ASP A 483 -18.62 -26.10 -41.94
CA ASP A 483 -19.30 -26.57 -43.16
C ASP A 483 -18.25 -26.90 -44.23
#